data_AF-A0A3F3I782-F1
#
_entry.id   AF-A0A3F3I782-F1
#
_cell.length_a   1.000
_cell.length_b   1.000
_cell.length_c   1.000
_cell.angle_alpha   90.00
_cell.angle_beta   90.00
_cell.angle_gamma   90.00
#
_symmetry.space_group_name_H-M   'P 1'
#
loop_
_entity.id
_entity.type
_entity.pdbx_description
1 polymer ?
#
loop_
_entity_poly.entity_id
_entity_poly.type
_entity_poly.pdbx_seq_one_letter_code
_entity_poly.pdbx_strand_id
1 'polypeptide(L)'
;MDKIKTRRSERRLSRYLIEEALRLVAERSECEGVSKETAKRHASAIRGVIPALGVVKSKVIKPGVWVALYARSDSTSTVISNMKFTAVIFEWAGQQNYEDKDFYAAIANAIRTALAVRG
;
A
#
# COMPACT_ATOMS: atom_id res chain seq x y z
N MET A 1 -6.24 -36.32 13.28
CA MET A 1 -6.65 -35.14 12.48
C MET A 1 -6.85 -33.97 13.43
N ASP A 2 -5.78 -33.22 13.70
CA ASP A 2 -5.88 -32.04 14.56
C ASP A 2 -6.42 -30.85 13.77
N LYS A 3 -7.52 -30.28 14.28
CA LYS A 3 -8.12 -29.06 13.75
C LYS A 3 -7.10 -27.93 13.97
N ILE A 4 -6.53 -27.42 12.88
CA ILE A 4 -5.70 -26.21 12.90
C ILE A 4 -6.57 -25.06 13.40
N LYS A 5 -6.49 -24.78 14.70
CA LYS A 5 -7.05 -23.58 15.33
C LYS A 5 -6.19 -22.42 14.86
N THR A 6 -6.60 -21.78 13.77
CA THR A 6 -6.07 -20.47 13.37
C THR A 6 -6.32 -19.52 14.54
N ARG A 7 -5.23 -19.15 15.23
CA ARG A 7 -5.29 -18.28 16.41
C ARG A 7 -5.96 -16.97 15.97
N ARG A 8 -7.02 -16.60 16.68
CA ARG A 8 -7.81 -15.37 16.49
C ARG A 8 -6.95 -14.08 16.51
N SER A 9 -5.70 -14.16 16.99
CA SER A 9 -4.69 -13.10 17.01
C SER A 9 -4.05 -12.75 15.67
N GLU A 10 -4.27 -13.53 14.59
CA GLU A 10 -3.81 -13.18 13.23
C GLU A 10 -4.79 -12.26 12.48
N ARG A 11 -5.93 -11.93 13.11
CA ARG A 11 -6.93 -11.02 12.52
C ARG A 11 -6.59 -9.58 12.87
N ARG A 12 -5.91 -8.91 11.93
CA ARG A 12 -5.67 -7.44 11.80
C ARG A 12 -4.72 -6.80 12.82
N LEU A 13 -3.46 -6.59 12.42
CA LEU A 13 -2.52 -5.67 13.07
C LEU A 13 -1.50 -5.07 12.07
N SER A 14 -1.89 -4.71 10.84
CA SER A 14 -0.97 -3.98 9.94
C SER A 14 -0.91 -2.47 10.20
N ARG A 15 -1.32 -2.03 11.41
CA ARG A 15 -1.36 -0.62 11.82
C ARG A 15 -0.03 0.09 11.52
N TYR A 16 1.08 -0.62 11.73
CA TYR A 16 2.43 -0.14 11.44
C TYR A 16 2.63 0.25 9.97
N LEU A 17 2.22 -0.57 9.00
CA LEU A 17 2.46 -0.28 7.58
C LEU A 17 1.58 0.86 7.06
N ILE A 18 0.39 1.04 7.63
CA ILE A 18 -0.49 2.17 7.29
C ILE A 18 0.10 3.48 7.82
N GLU A 19 0.54 3.48 9.08
CA GLU A 19 1.21 4.64 9.71
C GLU A 19 2.51 4.98 8.97
N GLU A 20 3.29 3.96 8.59
CA GLU A 20 4.51 4.11 7.83
C GLU A 20 4.26 4.66 6.42
N ALA A 21 3.24 4.17 5.70
CA ALA A 21 2.87 4.72 4.39
C ALA A 21 2.47 6.21 4.48
N LEU A 22 1.79 6.61 5.54
CA LEU A 22 1.44 8.01 5.80
C LEU A 22 2.68 8.85 6.15
N ARG A 23 3.62 8.29 6.92
CA ARG A 23 4.92 8.91 7.23
C ARG A 23 5.74 9.15 5.96
N LEU A 24 5.85 8.14 5.10
CA LEU A 24 6.55 8.24 3.82
C LEU A 24 5.93 9.29 2.89
N VAL A 25 4.60 9.39 2.86
CA VAL A 25 3.92 10.47 2.13
C VAL A 25 4.28 11.84 2.68
N ALA A 26 4.30 12.02 4.00
CA ALA A 26 4.64 13.30 4.62
C ALA A 26 6.10 13.68 4.32
N GLU A 27 7.03 12.75 4.53
CA GLU A 27 8.46 12.94 4.28
C GLU A 27 8.72 13.32 2.82
N ARG A 28 8.18 12.56 1.87
CA ARG A 28 8.31 12.87 0.45
C ARG A 28 7.65 14.21 0.09
N SER A 29 6.50 14.51 0.69
CA SER A 29 5.79 15.77 0.41
C SER A 29 6.60 16.99 0.86
N GLU A 30 7.32 16.88 1.97
CA GLU A 30 8.26 17.89 2.45
C GLU A 30 9.46 18.02 1.51
N CYS A 31 10.06 16.90 1.09
CA CYS A 31 11.18 16.90 0.15
C CYS A 31 10.83 17.55 -1.22
N GLU A 32 9.61 17.33 -1.70
CA GLU A 32 9.13 17.86 -2.99
C GLU A 32 8.50 19.27 -2.88
N GLY A 33 8.36 19.82 -1.66
CA GLY A 33 7.77 21.14 -1.44
C GLY A 33 6.30 21.26 -1.87
N VAL A 34 5.53 20.16 -1.83
CA VAL A 34 4.13 20.19 -2.26
C VAL A 34 3.24 20.97 -1.29
N SER A 35 2.17 21.57 -1.83
CA SER A 35 1.21 22.32 -1.03
C SER A 35 0.53 21.45 0.04
N LYS A 36 0.07 22.08 1.13
CA LYS A 36 -0.69 21.40 2.19
C LYS A 36 -1.95 20.71 1.66
N GLU A 37 -2.60 21.28 0.66
CA GLU A 37 -3.79 20.68 0.05
C GLU A 37 -3.42 19.42 -0.75
N THR A 38 -2.34 19.48 -1.54
CA THR A 38 -1.81 18.32 -2.26
C THR A 38 -1.40 17.21 -1.30
N ALA A 39 -0.68 17.53 -0.22
CA ALA A 39 -0.30 16.55 0.81
C ALA A 39 -1.53 15.88 1.46
N LYS A 40 -2.62 16.62 1.70
CA LYS A 40 -3.90 16.03 2.18
C LYS A 40 -4.48 15.04 1.16
N ARG A 41 -4.45 15.36 -0.14
CA ARG A 41 -4.90 14.46 -1.21
C ARG A 41 -4.03 13.21 -1.30
N HIS A 42 -2.71 13.34 -1.19
CA HIS A 42 -1.77 12.22 -1.13
C HIS A 42 -2.07 11.28 0.06
N ALA A 43 -2.27 11.83 1.25
CA ALA A 43 -2.66 11.05 2.42
C ALA A 43 -4.03 10.38 2.24
N SER A 44 -4.98 11.04 1.56
CA SER A 44 -6.28 10.46 1.20
C SER A 44 -6.12 9.25 0.25
N ALA A 45 -5.20 9.34 -0.72
CA ALA A 45 -4.91 8.23 -1.64
C ALA A 45 -4.39 6.98 -0.89
N ILE A 46 -3.49 7.14 0.09
CA ILE A 46 -3.05 6.05 0.97
C ILE A 46 -4.23 5.47 1.77
N ARG A 47 -5.09 6.33 2.32
CA ARG A 47 -6.28 5.88 3.04
C ARG A 47 -7.22 5.05 2.16
N GLY A 48 -7.32 5.40 0.88
CA GLY A 48 -8.11 4.68 -0.11
C GLY A 48 -7.64 3.25 -0.39
N VAL A 49 -6.40 2.88 -0.02
CA VAL A 49 -5.86 1.52 -0.18
C VAL A 49 -5.62 0.79 1.14
N ILE A 50 -6.10 1.33 2.26
CA ILE A 50 -6.04 0.69 3.59
C ILE A 50 -6.51 -0.77 3.57
N PRO A 51 -7.54 -1.21 2.82
CA PRO A 51 -7.91 -2.62 2.83
C PRO A 51 -6.79 -3.57 2.36
N ALA A 52 -5.90 -3.12 1.45
CA ALA A 52 -4.73 -3.88 1.01
C ALA A 52 -3.54 -3.72 1.95
N LEU A 53 -3.27 -2.50 2.44
CA LEU A 53 -2.23 -2.27 3.45
C LEU A 53 -2.58 -2.90 4.81
N GLY A 54 -3.86 -3.17 5.03
CA GLY A 54 -4.53 -3.76 6.18
C GLY A 54 -4.17 -5.22 6.48
N VAL A 55 -3.51 -5.89 5.55
CA VAL A 55 -3.21 -7.32 5.61
C VAL A 55 -1.83 -7.59 6.25
N VAL A 56 -1.55 -8.85 6.58
CA VAL A 56 -0.25 -9.24 7.16
C VAL A 56 0.92 -8.99 6.18
N LYS A 57 2.12 -8.72 6.71
CA LYS A 57 3.35 -8.37 5.95
C LYS A 57 3.63 -9.31 4.76
N SER A 58 3.42 -10.62 4.94
CA SER A 58 3.63 -11.63 3.89
C SER A 58 2.58 -11.63 2.77
N LYS A 59 1.43 -10.98 2.97
CA LYS A 59 0.34 -10.88 1.99
C LYS A 59 0.37 -9.58 1.21
N VAL A 60 0.85 -8.47 1.79
CA VAL A 60 0.84 -7.17 1.10
C VAL A 60 1.76 -7.14 -0.11
N ILE A 61 2.80 -7.99 -0.14
CA ILE A 61 3.69 -8.17 -1.30
C ILE A 61 3.10 -9.10 -2.39
N LYS A 62 1.86 -9.55 -2.24
CA LYS A 62 1.20 -10.41 -3.22
C LYS A 62 0.28 -9.60 -4.13
N PRO A 63 0.45 -9.64 -5.47
CA PRO A 63 -0.39 -8.88 -6.40
C PRO A 63 -1.89 -9.14 -6.21
N GLY A 64 -2.29 -10.38 -5.88
CA GLY A 64 -3.70 -10.73 -5.67
C GLY A 64 -4.43 -9.93 -4.60
N VAL A 65 -3.72 -9.44 -3.56
CA VAL A 65 -4.33 -8.54 -2.54
C VAL A 65 -4.71 -7.19 -3.16
N TRP A 66 -3.88 -6.69 -4.05
CA TRP A 66 -4.08 -5.43 -4.76
C TRP A 66 -5.12 -5.54 -5.87
N VAL A 67 -5.14 -6.66 -6.61
CA VAL A 67 -6.18 -6.98 -7.60
C VAL A 67 -7.57 -6.94 -6.97
N ALA A 68 -7.70 -7.51 -5.76
CA ALA A 68 -8.98 -7.57 -5.05
C ALA A 68 -9.57 -6.17 -4.73
N LEU A 69 -8.76 -5.11 -4.66
CA LEU A 69 -9.25 -3.76 -4.40
C LEU A 69 -10.11 -3.24 -5.55
N TYR A 70 -9.62 -3.34 -6.78
CA TYR A 70 -10.34 -2.80 -7.94
C TYR A 70 -11.33 -3.79 -8.53
N ALA A 71 -11.19 -5.10 -8.27
CA ALA A 71 -12.12 -6.11 -8.75
C ALA A 71 -13.48 -6.07 -8.02
N ARG A 72 -13.54 -5.42 -6.86
CA ARG A 72 -14.74 -5.35 -6.00
C ARG A 72 -15.29 -3.93 -5.83
N SER A 73 -14.79 -2.96 -6.60
CA SER A 73 -15.11 -1.53 -6.39
C SER A 73 -15.81 -0.93 -7.59
N ASP A 74 -16.98 -0.34 -7.34
CA ASP A 74 -17.75 0.44 -8.32
C ASP A 74 -17.01 1.72 -8.76
N SER A 75 -16.07 2.21 -7.94
CA SER A 75 -15.22 3.37 -8.22
C SER A 75 -13.82 2.95 -8.66
N THR A 76 -13.77 2.07 -9.65
CA THR A 76 -12.52 1.40 -10.03
C THR A 76 -11.40 2.38 -10.44
N SER A 77 -11.71 3.44 -11.19
CA SER A 77 -10.72 4.42 -11.65
C SER A 77 -10.02 5.13 -10.47
N THR A 78 -10.77 5.52 -9.44
CA THR A 78 -10.23 6.12 -8.21
C THR A 78 -9.33 5.14 -7.46
N VAL A 79 -9.75 3.88 -7.32
CA VAL A 79 -8.93 2.84 -6.67
C VAL A 79 -7.62 2.62 -7.42
N ILE A 80 -7.66 2.55 -8.75
CA ILE A 80 -6.47 2.42 -9.61
C ILE A 80 -5.54 3.62 -9.44
N SER A 81 -6.06 4.84 -9.43
CA SER A 81 -5.26 6.05 -9.22
C SER A 81 -4.59 6.05 -7.84
N ASN A 82 -5.32 5.65 -6.79
CA ASN A 82 -4.76 5.53 -5.45
C ASN A 82 -3.67 4.46 -5.38
N MET A 83 -3.88 3.31 -6.04
CA MET A 83 -2.87 2.25 -6.15
C MET A 83 -1.62 2.73 -6.87
N LYS A 84 -1.77 3.40 -8.03
CA LYS A 84 -0.65 3.98 -8.77
C LYS A 84 0.16 4.91 -7.88
N PHE A 85 -0.50 5.86 -7.23
CA PHE A 85 0.16 6.79 -6.30
C PHE A 85 0.91 6.03 -5.19
N THR A 86 0.27 5.06 -4.56
CA THR A 86 0.87 4.22 -3.51
C THR A 86 2.12 3.49 -3.99
N ALA A 87 2.11 2.97 -5.23
CA ALA A 87 3.28 2.32 -5.81
C ALA A 87 4.45 3.29 -6.00
N VAL A 88 4.19 4.55 -6.37
CA VAL A 88 5.26 5.57 -6.48
C VAL A 88 5.85 5.89 -5.10
N ILE A 89 5.03 5.96 -4.05
CA ILE A 89 5.52 6.20 -2.68
C ILE A 89 6.45 5.07 -2.21
N PHE A 90 6.02 3.82 -2.36
CA PHE A 90 6.83 2.68 -1.92
C PHE A 90 8.05 2.44 -2.82
N GLU A 91 7.98 2.76 -4.12
CA GLU A 91 9.16 2.74 -4.98
C GLU A 91 10.20 3.76 -4.53
N TRP A 92 9.77 5.00 -4.30
CA TRP A 92 10.65 6.05 -3.79
C TRP A 92 11.30 5.62 -2.46
N ALA A 93 10.50 5.07 -1.54
CA ALA A 93 11.00 4.57 -0.26
C ALA A 93 11.99 3.40 -0.42
N GLY A 94 11.76 2.51 -1.40
CA GLY A 94 12.68 1.42 -1.73
C GLY A 94 14.02 1.86 -2.34
N GLN A 95 14.11 3.10 -2.81
CA GLN A 95 15.35 3.71 -3.30
C GLN A 95 16.11 4.47 -2.19
N GLN A 96 15.48 4.70 -1.03
CA GLN A 96 16.13 5.33 0.11
C GLN A 96 16.94 4.32 0.93
N ASN A 97 17.81 4.81 1.80
CA ASN A 97 18.63 3.97 2.69
C ASN A 97 17.89 3.56 3.96
N TYR A 98 16.62 3.16 3.85
CA TYR A 98 15.85 2.60 4.96
C TYR A 98 16.19 1.12 5.17
N GLU A 99 16.05 0.63 6.41
CA GLU A 99 16.21 -0.80 6.75
C GLU A 99 15.23 -1.69 5.96
N ASP A 100 13.98 -1.26 5.82
CA ASP A 100 12.92 -1.99 5.11
C ASP A 100 12.85 -1.68 3.59
N LYS A 101 13.90 -1.11 2.98
CA LYS A 101 13.87 -0.67 1.57
C LYS A 101 13.42 -1.76 0.58
N ASP A 102 13.91 -2.99 0.74
CA ASP A 102 13.60 -4.11 -0.16
C ASP A 102 12.13 -4.52 -0.01
N PHE A 103 11.60 -4.39 1.20
CA PHE A 103 10.20 -4.65 1.48
C PHE A 103 9.29 -3.60 0.82
N TYR A 104 9.68 -2.32 0.84
CA TYR A 104 8.96 -1.27 0.11
C TYR A 104 9.00 -1.48 -1.40
N ALA A 105 10.17 -1.79 -1.96
CA ALA A 105 10.30 -2.13 -3.37
C ALA A 105 9.40 -3.33 -3.76
N ALA A 106 9.33 -4.36 -2.91
CA ALA A 106 8.46 -5.51 -3.14
C ALA A 106 6.96 -5.14 -3.14
N ILE A 107 6.53 -4.23 -2.26
CA ILE A 107 5.15 -3.70 -2.28
C ILE A 107 4.89 -2.95 -3.58
N ALA A 108 5.78 -2.04 -3.98
CA ALA A 108 5.64 -1.28 -5.22
C ALA A 108 5.52 -2.20 -6.43
N ASN A 109 6.37 -3.24 -6.50
CA ASN A 109 6.31 -4.25 -7.55
C ASN A 109 4.96 -4.99 -7.54
N ALA A 110 4.48 -5.43 -6.37
CA ALA A 110 3.21 -6.13 -6.25
C ALA A 110 2.02 -5.30 -6.77
N ILE A 111 2.01 -4.00 -6.48
CA ILE A 111 0.99 -3.07 -6.99
C ILE A 111 1.09 -2.95 -8.51
N ARG A 112 2.30 -2.77 -9.07
CA ARG A 112 2.50 -2.65 -10.52
C ARG A 112 2.07 -3.92 -11.26
N THR A 113 2.43 -5.10 -10.75
CA THR A 113 1.98 -6.37 -11.30
C THR A 113 0.46 -6.46 -11.28
N ALA A 114 -0.19 -6.07 -10.17
CA ALA A 114 -1.65 -6.04 -10.10
C ALA A 114 -2.26 -5.10 -11.14
N LEU A 115 -1.69 -3.92 -11.35
CA LEU A 115 -2.17 -2.96 -12.34
C LEU A 115 -1.95 -3.44 -13.79
N ALA A 116 -0.88 -4.19 -14.05
CA ALA A 116 -0.57 -4.72 -15.38
C ALA A 116 -1.56 -5.81 -15.84
N VAL A 117 -2.15 -6.57 -14.91
CA VAL A 117 -3.17 -7.60 -15.23
C VAL A 117 -4.46 -7.00 -15.81
N ARG A 118 -4.68 -5.70 -15.65
CA ARG A 118 -5.82 -4.97 -16.22
C ARG A 118 -5.48 -4.25 -17.54
N GLY A 119 -4.24 -4.39 -18.03
CA GLY A 119 -3.75 -3.81 -19.28
C GLY A 119 -4.23 -4.56 -20.51
#